data_AF-A0A498BU47-F1
#
_entry.id   AF-A0A498BU47-F1
#
_cell.length_a   1.000
_cell.length_b   1.000
_cell.length_c   1.000
_cell.angle_alpha   90.00
_cell.angle_beta   90.00
_cell.angle_gamma   90.00
#
_symmetry.space_group_name_H-M   'P 1'
#
loop_
_entity.id
_entity.type
_entity.pdbx_description
1 polymer ?
#
loop_
_entity_poly.entity_id
_entity_poly.type
_entity_poly.pdbx_seq_one_letter_code
_entity_poly.pdbx_strand_id
1 'polypeptide(L)' 'AHPMPWQALLGDRGRVIGMETFGESAPGPALYEHFGFTPEAVVAWAETLQPAPGTASLAPGRR' A
#
# COMPACT_ATOMS: atom_id res chain seq x y z
N ALA A 1 12.75 4.38 -3.22
CA ALA A 1 12.26 4.94 -4.50
C ALA A 1 10.98 5.72 -4.24
N HIS A 2 10.80 6.87 -4.89
CA HIS A 2 9.65 7.75 -4.65
C HIS A 2 8.34 7.11 -5.15
N PRO A 3 7.21 7.21 -4.42
CA PRO A 3 5.96 6.52 -4.78
C PRO A 3 5.24 7.10 -6.01
N MET A 4 5.34 8.41 -6.25
CA MET A 4 4.62 9.13 -7.33
C MET A 4 4.55 8.42 -8.70
N PRO A 5 5.65 7.88 -9.27
CA PRO A 5 5.62 7.29 -10.62
C PRO A 5 4.67 6.10 -10.77
N TRP A 6 4.35 5.41 -9.68
CA TRP A 6 3.50 4.21 -9.68
C TRP A 6 2.02 4.53 -9.44
N GLN A 7 1.70 5.71 -8.90
CA GLN A 7 0.33 6.07 -8.52
C GLN A 7 -0.63 6.05 -9.72
N ALA A 8 -0.16 6.44 -10.91
CA ALA A 8 -0.96 6.45 -12.13
C ALA A 8 -1.43 5.05 -12.59
N LEU A 9 -0.79 3.97 -12.11
CA LEU A 9 -1.12 2.60 -12.53
C LEU A 9 -2.15 1.91 -11.63
N LEU A 10 -2.52 2.53 -10.51
CA LEU A 10 -3.21 1.85 -9.41
C LEU A 10 -4.73 2.09 -9.35
N GLY A 11 -5.23 3.15 -10.00
CA GLY A 11 -6.63 3.56 -9.93
C GLY A 11 -7.05 4.02 -8.52
N ASP A 12 -8.35 4.31 -8.34
CA ASP A 12 -8.88 5.05 -7.18
C ASP A 12 -8.70 4.38 -5.81
N ARG A 13 -8.46 3.06 -5.79
CA ARG A 13 -8.38 2.26 -4.56
C ARG A 13 -7.00 1.64 -4.33
N GLY A 14 -6.03 1.93 -5.18
CA GLY A 14 -4.69 1.40 -5.01
C GLY A 14 -3.80 2.34 -4.19
N ARG A 15 -2.75 1.78 -3.60
CA ARG A 15 -1.78 2.52 -2.79
C ARG A 15 -0.37 2.06 -3.14
N VAL A 16 0.56 3.01 -3.20
CA VAL A 16 2.00 2.74 -3.38
C VAL A 16 2.67 2.79 -2.02
N ILE A 17 3.54 1.81 -1.74
CA ILE A 17 4.46 1.84 -0.62
C ILE A 17 5.84 2.22 -1.16
N GLY A 18 6.40 3.32 -0.69
CA GLY A 18 7.67 3.85 -1.18
C GLY A 18 8.30 4.83 -0.20
N MET A 19 9.51 5.29 -0.50
CA MET A 19 10.22 6.25 0.34
C MET A 19 9.91 7.67 -0.13
N GLU A 20 9.46 8.52 0.80
CA GLU A 20 9.20 9.95 0.54
C GLU A 20 10.42 10.83 0.87
N THR A 21 11.41 10.27 1.57
CA THR A 21 12.66 10.91 1.95
C THR A 21 13.86 10.23 1.28
N PHE A 22 15.03 10.87 1.40
CA PHE A 22 16.30 10.22 1.09
C PHE A 22 16.58 9.05 2.05
N GLY A 23 17.48 8.17 1.62
CA GLY A 23 17.94 7.06 2.44
C GLY A 23 18.95 7.49 3.51
N GLU A 24 19.28 6.54 4.37
CA GLU A 24 20.25 6.70 5.44
C GLU A 24 21.31 5.59 5.39
N SER A 25 22.43 5.80 6.09
CA SER A 25 23.51 4.82 6.17
C SER A 25 23.33 3.94 7.40
N ALA A 26 22.81 2.73 7.21
CA ALA A 26 22.66 1.72 8.26
C ALA A 26 22.51 0.31 7.64
N PRO A 27 22.56 -0.78 8.43
CA PRO A 27 22.25 -2.12 7.95
C PRO A 27 20.82 -2.21 7.39
N GLY A 28 20.64 -2.96 6.31
CA GLY A 28 19.36 -3.12 5.61
C GLY A 28 18.15 -3.44 6.51
N PRO A 29 18.23 -4.41 7.45
CA PRO A 29 17.13 -4.72 8.34
C PRO A 29 16.65 -3.53 9.18
N ALA A 30 17.58 -2.72 9.71
CA ALA A 30 17.24 -1.53 10.47
C ALA A 30 16.55 -0.48 9.59
N LEU A 31 16.97 -0.35 8.34
CA LEU A 31 16.34 0.56 7.38
C LEU A 31 14.94 0.09 6.97
N TYR A 32 14.69 -1.22 6.85
CA TYR A 32 13.35 -1.72 6.55
C TYR A 32 12.37 -1.40 7.67
N GLU A 33 12.77 -1.58 8.93
CA GLU A 33 11.95 -1.19 10.07
C GLU A 33 11.75 0.32 10.11
N HIS A 34 12.83 1.11 9.96
CA HIS A 34 12.78 2.57 10.00
C HIS A 34 11.85 3.17 8.94
N PHE A 35 11.90 2.66 7.70
CA PHE A 35 11.06 3.13 6.60
C PHE A 35 9.72 2.41 6.50
N GLY A 36 9.39 1.50 7.42
CA GLY A 36 8.12 0.78 7.44
C GLY A 36 7.95 -0.21 6.29
N PHE A 37 9.04 -0.74 5.72
CA PHE A 37 9.03 -1.85 4.77
C PHE A 37 8.95 -3.19 5.50
N THR A 38 7.92 -3.36 6.33
CA THR A 38 7.67 -4.58 7.09
C THR A 38 6.37 -5.24 6.66
N PRO A 39 6.23 -6.57 6.80
CA PRO A 39 4.98 -7.27 6.52
C PRO A 39 3.78 -6.68 7.27
N GLU A 40 3.97 -6.29 8.52
CA GLU A 40 2.91 -5.76 9.39
C GLU A 40 2.40 -4.42 8.87
N ALA A 41 3.29 -3.53 8.43
CA ALA A 41 2.91 -2.26 7.83
C ALA A 41 2.15 -2.46 6.51
N VAL A 42 2.58 -3.43 5.69
CA VAL A 42 1.91 -3.79 4.44
C VAL A 42 0.49 -4.31 4.71
N VAL A 43 0.31 -5.21 5.67
CA VAL A 43 -1.00 -5.75 6.06
C VAL A 43 -1.90 -4.64 6.57
N ALA A 44 -1.42 -3.80 7.49
CA ALA A 44 -2.19 -2.68 8.03
C ALA A 44 -2.69 -1.74 6.92
N TRP A 45 -1.85 -1.45 5.91
CA TRP A 45 -2.30 -0.68 4.76
C TRP A 45 -3.30 -1.43 3.88
N ALA A 46 -3.10 -2.72 3.63
CA ALA A 46 -4.01 -3.52 2.82
C ALA A 46 -5.42 -3.58 3.44
N GLU A 47 -5.51 -3.66 4.77
CA GLU A 47 -6.78 -3.61 5.50
C GLU A 47 -7.54 -2.30 5.25
N THR A 48 -6.85 -1.17 5.10
CA THR A 48 -7.51 0.12 4.76
C THR A 48 -8.11 0.17 3.36
N LEU A 49 -7.70 -0.74 2.47
CA LEU A 49 -8.20 -0.80 1.09
C LEU A 49 -9.46 -1.68 0.98
N GLN A 50 -9.78 -2.44 2.03
CA GLN A 50 -10.96 -3.29 2.04
C GLN A 50 -12.22 -2.44 2.22
N PRO A 51 -13.28 -2.68 1.43
CA PRO A 51 -14.58 -2.10 1.73
C PRO A 51 -15.08 -2.65 3.08
N ALA A 52 -15.92 -1.87 3.78
CA ALA A 52 -16.58 -2.34 4.99
C ALA A 52 -17.25 -3.71 4.74
N PRO A 53 -17.10 -4.69 5.65
CA PRO A 53 -17.73 -5.99 5.49
C PRO A 53 -19.26 -5.79 5.38
N GLY A 54 -19.81 -6.07 4.20
CA GLY A 54 -21.23 -5.88 3.88
C GLY A 54 -21.53 -5.05 2.62
N THR A 55 -20.56 -4.28 2.10
CA THR A 55 -20.76 -3.40 0.92
C THR A 55 -20.25 -4.01 -0.39
N ALA A 56 -19.96 -5.32 -0.42
CA ALA A 56 -19.70 -6.02 -1.68
C ALA A 56 -20.98 -5.97 -2.53
N SER A 57 -21.04 -4.98 -3.43
CA SER A 57 -22.16 -4.77 -4.36
C SER A 57 -22.43 -6.07 -5.10
N LEU A 58 -23.61 -6.65 -4.85
CA LEU A 58 -24.23 -7.63 -5.72
C LEU A 58 -24.44 -6.93 -7.08
N ALA A 59 -23.43 -6.99 -7.96
CA ALA A 59 -23.61 -6.56 -9.33
C ALA A 59 -24.79 -7.38 -9.90
N PRO A 60 -25.83 -6.75 -10.47
CA PRO A 60 -26.98 -7.49 -10.96
C PRO A 60 -26.51 -8.43 -12.07
N GLY A 61 -26.85 -9.71 -11.92
CA GLY A 61 -26.56 -10.76 -12.88
C GLY A 61 -26.93 -10.30 -14.29
N ARG A 62 -25.93 -10.21 -15.16
CA ARG A 62 -26.13 -9.90 -16.58
C ARG A 62 -26.93 -11.08 -17.17
N ARG A 63 -28.19 -10.83 -17.56
CA ARG A 63 -28.93 -11.72 -18.47
C ARG A 63 -28.43 -11.52 -19.90
#